data_AF-A0A0U1D5J2-F1
#
_entry.id   AF-A0A0U1D5J2-F1
#
_cell.length_a   1.000
_cell.length_b   1.000
_cell.length_c   1.000
_cell.angle_alpha   90.00
_cell.angle_beta   90.00
_cell.angle_gamma   90.00
#
_symmetry.space_group_name_H-M   'P 1'
#
loop_
_entity.id
_entity.type
_entity.pdbx_description
1 polymer ?
#
loop_
_entity_poly.entity_id
_entity_poly.type
_entity_poly.pdbx_seq_one_letter_code
_entity_poly.pdbx_strand_id
1 'polypeptide(L)'
;MGVQIDVTGLSKSFGSSKIWEDVTMSIPAGEVSVLLGPSGTGKSVFLKSLIGLLRPERGSIVIDGTNILECSAKELYEIRTLFGVLFQDGALFGSMNIYDNTAFPLREHTKKSESEIRNIVMEKLDLVGMPNDGHKFPGEISGGMRKRAGLARAWCSTRRSSCVTSRTPVWTRCVPPT
;
A
#
# COMPACT_ATOMS: atom_id res chain seq x y z
N MET A 1 1.60 6.73 15.70
CA MET A 1 1.96 5.36 16.11
C MET A 1 1.80 4.47 14.90
N GLY A 2 2.88 3.86 14.41
CA GLY A 2 2.82 2.90 13.31
C GLY A 2 2.44 1.51 13.80
N VAL A 3 2.31 0.56 12.88
CA VAL A 3 2.04 -0.86 13.18
C VAL A 3 3.32 -1.66 12.93
N GLN A 4 3.69 -2.53 13.88
CA GLN A 4 4.79 -3.48 13.72
C GLN A 4 4.30 -4.72 12.97
N ILE A 5 5.17 -5.30 12.14
CA ILE A 5 4.89 -6.53 11.39
C ILE A 5 5.97 -7.55 11.73
N ASP A 6 5.57 -8.71 12.24
CA ASP A 6 6.48 -9.80 12.57
C ASP A 6 6.23 -11.00 11.65
N VAL A 7 7.31 -11.50 11.05
CA VAL A 7 7.30 -12.64 10.13
C VAL A 7 8.19 -13.72 10.71
N THR A 8 7.69 -14.94 10.84
CA THR A 8 8.43 -16.06 11.42
C THR A 8 8.34 -17.30 10.53
N GLY A 9 9.50 -17.84 10.13
CA GLY A 9 9.62 -19.11 9.41
C GLY A 9 8.86 -19.18 8.08
N LEU A 10 8.72 -18.05 7.37
CA LEU A 10 7.87 -17.95 6.19
C LEU A 10 8.45 -18.68 5.00
N SER A 11 7.67 -19.57 4.39
CA SER A 11 8.08 -20.32 3.18
C SER A 11 7.03 -20.27 2.09
N LYS A 12 7.48 -20.12 0.84
CA LYS A 12 6.61 -20.13 -0.35
C LYS A 12 7.27 -20.80 -1.55
N SER A 13 6.47 -21.57 -2.25
CA SER A 13 6.79 -22.21 -3.51
C SER A 13 5.68 -22.02 -4.55
N PHE A 14 6.04 -22.13 -5.82
CA PHE A 14 5.11 -22.29 -6.93
C PHE A 14 5.51 -23.55 -7.71
N GLY A 15 4.71 -24.61 -7.60
CA GLY A 15 5.06 -25.91 -8.14
C GLY A 15 6.35 -26.43 -7.50
N SER A 16 7.34 -26.78 -8.32
CA SER A 16 8.67 -27.22 -7.87
C SER A 16 9.62 -26.06 -7.54
N SER A 17 9.27 -24.82 -7.89
CA SER A 17 10.14 -23.66 -7.68
C SER A 17 9.91 -23.06 -6.30
N LYS A 18 10.93 -23.15 -5.45
CA LYS A 18 10.96 -22.52 -4.13
C LYS A 18 11.36 -21.06 -4.29
N ILE A 19 10.53 -20.14 -3.82
CA ILE A 19 10.77 -18.71 -3.98
C ILE A 19 11.45 -18.12 -2.74
N TRP A 20 11.01 -18.52 -1.55
CA TRP A 20 11.71 -18.27 -0.29
C TRP A 20 11.42 -19.39 0.71
N GLU A 21 12.35 -19.58 1.64
CA GLU A 21 12.30 -20.59 2.68
C GLU A 21 12.83 -20.02 3.99
N ASP A 22 12.13 -20.35 5.07
CA ASP A 22 12.48 -20.01 6.45
C ASP A 22 12.83 -18.52 6.69
N VAL A 23 12.03 -17.62 6.11
CA VAL A 23 12.24 -16.18 6.27
C VAL A 23 11.66 -15.71 7.61
N THR A 24 12.53 -15.17 8.46
CA THR A 24 12.16 -14.56 9.74
C THR A 24 12.68 -13.13 9.80
N MET A 25 11.79 -12.16 10.03
CA MET A 25 12.14 -10.74 10.15
C MET A 25 11.04 -9.94 10.83
N SER A 26 11.41 -8.79 11.39
CA SER A 26 10.48 -7.81 11.96
C SER A 26 10.59 -6.47 11.24
N ILE A 27 9.46 -5.85 10.94
CA ILE A 27 9.34 -4.50 10.38
C ILE A 27 8.89 -3.57 11.51
N PRO A 28 9.76 -2.68 12.00
CA PRO A 28 9.45 -1.82 13.14
C PRO A 28 8.36 -0.77 12.81
N ALA A 29 7.55 -0.47 13.82
CA ALA A 29 6.49 0.51 13.72
C ALA A 29 7.04 1.93 13.54
N GLY A 30 6.53 2.66 12.54
CA GLY A 30 6.86 4.07 12.34
C GLY A 30 8.20 4.32 11.63
N GLU A 31 8.89 3.26 11.22
CA GLU A 31 10.13 3.36 10.45
C GLU A 31 9.90 3.03 8.96
N VAL A 32 10.81 3.54 8.13
CA VAL A 32 10.83 3.23 6.71
C VAL A 32 11.72 2.01 6.50
N SER A 33 11.12 0.87 6.16
CA SER A 33 11.84 -0.36 5.82
C SER A 33 11.92 -0.56 4.31
N VAL A 34 13.07 -1.03 3.83
CA VAL A 34 13.33 -1.23 2.39
C VAL A 34 13.70 -2.67 2.10
N LEU A 35 12.96 -3.32 1.20
CA LEU A 35 13.25 -4.68 0.74
C LEU A 35 14.01 -4.63 -0.60
N LEU A 36 15.30 -4.99 -0.57
CA LEU A 36 16.20 -4.93 -1.72
C LEU A 36 16.55 -6.31 -2.29
N GLY A 37 17.07 -6.33 -3.52
CA GLY A 37 17.74 -7.47 -4.12
C GLY A 37 17.46 -7.59 -5.63
N PRO A 38 17.95 -8.66 -6.28
CA PRO A 38 17.78 -8.86 -7.72
C PRO A 38 16.32 -8.95 -8.16
N SER A 39 16.07 -8.64 -9.44
CA SER A 39 14.75 -8.89 -10.05
C SER A 39 14.42 -10.38 -10.04
N GLY A 40 13.15 -10.74 -9.88
CA GLY A 40 12.68 -12.13 -9.90
C GLY A 40 12.81 -12.91 -8.59
N THR A 41 13.45 -12.38 -7.53
CA THR A 41 13.66 -13.12 -6.26
C THR A 41 12.44 -13.14 -5.33
N GLY A 42 11.23 -12.91 -5.84
CA GLY A 42 10.01 -13.03 -5.04
C GLY A 42 9.61 -11.85 -4.14
N LYS A 43 10.31 -10.70 -4.14
CA LYS A 43 9.94 -9.50 -3.34
C LYS A 43 8.47 -9.10 -3.51
N SER A 44 8.07 -9.07 -4.77
CA SER A 44 6.70 -8.84 -5.23
C SER A 44 5.67 -9.76 -4.61
N VAL A 45 6.08 -11.00 -4.33
CA VAL A 45 5.21 -12.04 -3.80
C VAL A 45 5.24 -12.03 -2.28
N PHE A 46 6.40 -11.75 -1.66
CA PHE A 46 6.51 -11.46 -0.23
C PHE A 46 5.58 -10.32 0.20
N LEU A 47 5.61 -9.18 -0.52
CA LEU A 47 4.70 -8.05 -0.24
C LEU A 47 3.22 -8.45 -0.35
N LYS A 48 2.86 -9.30 -1.32
CA LYS A 48 1.49 -9.83 -1.46
C LYS A 48 1.11 -10.75 -0.31
N SER A 49 2.07 -11.50 0.25
CA SER A 49 1.84 -12.33 1.43
C SER A 49 1.62 -11.50 2.68
N LEU A 50 2.35 -10.39 2.87
CA LEU A 50 2.16 -9.49 4.01
C LEU A 50 0.74 -8.90 4.08
N ILE A 51 0.13 -8.56 2.95
CA ILE A 51 -1.24 -8.04 2.88
C ILE A 51 -2.31 -9.14 2.78
N GLY A 52 -1.91 -10.41 2.93
CA GLY A 52 -2.80 -11.56 2.87
C GLY A 52 -3.46 -11.77 1.51
N LEU A 53 -2.87 -11.29 0.41
CA LEU A 53 -3.32 -11.61 -0.95
C LEU A 53 -2.78 -12.96 -1.43
N LEU A 54 -1.69 -13.44 -0.83
CA LEU A 54 -1.07 -14.69 -1.19
C LEU A 54 -0.67 -15.48 0.06
N ARG A 55 -1.29 -16.64 0.25
CA ARG A 55 -1.04 -17.48 1.42
C ARG A 55 0.27 -18.27 1.26
N PRO A 56 1.26 -18.10 2.16
CA PRO A 56 2.45 -18.95 2.24
C PRO A 56 2.07 -20.37 2.68
N GLU A 57 2.95 -21.34 2.43
CA GLU A 57 2.71 -22.74 2.86
C GLU A 57 3.05 -22.96 4.34
N ARG A 58 4.03 -22.21 4.86
CA ARG A 58 4.52 -22.33 6.24
C ARG A 58 4.87 -20.97 6.83
N GLY A 59 4.92 -20.92 8.16
CA GLY A 59 5.28 -19.74 8.94
C GLY A 59 4.05 -18.99 9.46
N SER A 60 4.29 -17.84 10.07
CA SER A 60 3.27 -16.92 10.56
C SER A 60 3.62 -15.47 10.19
N ILE A 61 2.57 -14.65 10.05
CA ILE A 61 2.70 -13.20 9.84
C ILE A 61 1.76 -12.54 10.85
N VAL A 62 2.32 -11.81 11.81
CA VAL A 62 1.58 -11.11 12.87
C VAL A 62 1.60 -9.61 12.58
N ILE A 63 0.43 -9.00 12.49
CA ILE A 63 0.24 -7.56 12.25
C ILE A 63 -0.75 -7.06 13.30
N ASP A 64 -0.34 -6.03 14.06
CA ASP A 64 -1.17 -5.45 15.13
C ASP A 64 -1.70 -6.52 16.12
N GLY A 65 -0.83 -7.49 16.47
CA GLY A 65 -1.16 -8.60 17.36
C GLY A 65 -1.99 -9.73 16.72
N THR A 66 -2.41 -9.61 15.46
CA THR A 66 -3.22 -10.62 14.77
C THR A 66 -2.41 -11.42 13.76
N ASN A 67 -2.47 -12.76 13.84
CA ASN A 67 -1.90 -13.64 12.82
C ASN A 67 -2.80 -13.70 11.58
N ILE A 68 -2.36 -13.11 10.46
CA ILE A 68 -3.20 -13.00 9.25
C ILE A 68 -3.47 -14.34 8.55
N LEU A 69 -2.70 -15.39 8.86
CA LEU A 69 -2.88 -16.71 8.27
C LEU A 69 -3.97 -17.52 8.97
N GLU A 70 -4.31 -17.16 10.20
CA GLU A 70 -5.24 -17.88 11.08
C GLU A 70 -6.50 -17.06 11.41
N CYS A 71 -6.51 -15.77 11.10
CA CYS A 71 -7.65 -14.88 11.35
C CYS A 71 -8.86 -15.15 10.44
N SER A 72 -10.02 -14.69 10.90
CA SER A 72 -11.26 -14.70 10.14
C SER A 72 -11.22 -13.73 8.95
N ALA A 73 -12.11 -13.93 7.98
CA ALA A 73 -12.23 -13.02 6.83
C ALA A 73 -12.55 -11.57 7.24
N LYS A 74 -13.26 -11.38 8.37
CA LYS A 74 -13.59 -10.06 8.91
C LYS A 74 -12.35 -9.37 9.48
N GLU A 75 -11.58 -10.06 10.30
CA GLU A 75 -10.31 -9.54 10.86
C GLU A 75 -9.30 -9.23 9.75
N LEU A 76 -9.20 -10.12 8.75
CA LEU A 76 -8.34 -9.89 7.59
C LEU A 76 -8.73 -8.62 6.83
N TYR A 77 -10.04 -8.34 6.72
CA TYR A 77 -10.53 -7.12 6.09
C TYR A 77 -10.13 -5.88 6.90
N GLU A 78 -10.31 -5.91 8.21
CA GLU A 78 -9.92 -4.81 9.11
C GLU A 78 -8.40 -4.53 9.02
N ILE A 79 -7.57 -5.57 9.04
CA ILE A 79 -6.12 -5.44 8.87
C ILE A 79 -5.76 -4.84 7.51
N ARG A 80 -6.44 -5.24 6.43
CA ARG A 80 -6.19 -4.66 5.10
C ARG A 80 -6.46 -3.16 5.04
N THR A 81 -7.37 -2.63 5.85
CA THR A 81 -7.59 -1.17 5.94
C THR A 81 -6.41 -0.41 6.55
N LEU A 82 -5.49 -1.11 7.22
CA LEU A 82 -4.26 -0.54 7.77
C LEU A 82 -3.17 -0.35 6.70
N PHE A 83 -3.31 -0.91 5.49
CA PHE A 83 -2.28 -0.86 4.47
C PHE A 83 -2.58 0.16 3.36
N GLY A 84 -1.59 1.00 3.05
CA GLY A 84 -1.53 1.75 1.79
C GLY A 84 -0.61 1.03 0.81
N VAL A 85 -1.13 0.60 -0.35
CA VAL A 85 -0.33 -0.11 -1.38
C VAL A 85 -0.11 0.78 -2.60
N LEU A 86 1.15 1.01 -2.96
CA LEU A 86 1.53 1.74 -4.16
C LEU A 86 2.21 0.79 -5.16
N PHE A 87 1.58 0.56 -6.30
CA PHE A 87 2.15 -0.25 -7.38
C PHE A 87 3.05 0.60 -8.29
N GLN A 88 3.97 -0.05 -9.02
CA GLN A 88 5.00 0.63 -9.83
C GLN A 88 4.42 1.62 -10.88
N ASP A 89 3.26 1.31 -11.45
CA ASP A 89 2.56 2.17 -12.41
C ASP A 89 1.47 3.07 -11.76
N GLY A 90 1.52 3.24 -10.43
CA GLY A 90 0.49 3.93 -9.65
C GLY A 90 -0.82 3.13 -9.50
N ALA A 91 -1.02 2.07 -10.31
CA ALA A 91 -2.23 1.24 -10.43
C ALA A 91 -3.51 2.06 -10.57
N LEU A 92 -3.43 3.23 -11.20
CA LEU A 92 -4.58 4.08 -11.46
C LEU A 92 -5.52 3.36 -12.43
N PHE A 93 -6.83 3.44 -12.19
CA PHE A 93 -7.85 3.02 -13.12
C PHE A 93 -7.78 3.91 -14.37
N GLY A 94 -7.42 3.32 -15.51
CA GLY A 94 -7.23 4.04 -16.77
C GLY A 94 -8.52 4.67 -17.33
N SER A 95 -9.68 4.16 -16.93
CA SER A 95 -11.01 4.67 -17.28
C SER A 95 -11.50 5.82 -16.39
N MET A 96 -10.72 6.20 -15.37
CA MET A 96 -11.07 7.24 -14.41
C MET A 96 -10.02 8.35 -14.45
N ASN A 97 -10.45 9.60 -14.24
CA ASN A 97 -9.52 10.71 -14.08
C ASN A 97 -8.75 10.60 -12.74
N ILE A 98 -7.74 11.46 -12.53
CA ILE A 98 -6.93 11.45 -11.31
C ILE A 98 -7.75 11.76 -10.06
N TYR A 99 -8.73 12.66 -10.14
CA TYR A 99 -9.62 13.00 -9.03
C TYR A 99 -10.40 11.76 -8.56
N ASP A 100 -11.09 11.08 -9.46
CA ASP A 100 -11.92 9.93 -9.16
C ASP A 100 -11.08 8.74 -8.69
N ASN A 101 -9.89 8.56 -9.27
CA ASN A 101 -8.91 7.60 -8.76
C ASN A 101 -8.57 7.89 -7.29
N THR A 102 -8.33 9.14 -6.95
CA THR A 102 -7.93 9.57 -5.59
C THR A 102 -9.12 9.53 -4.62
N ALA A 103 -10.33 9.80 -5.09
CA ALA A 103 -11.57 9.76 -4.33
C ALA A 103 -12.08 8.33 -4.06
N PHE A 104 -11.72 7.37 -4.93
CA PHE A 104 -12.24 6.00 -4.89
C PHE A 104 -12.17 5.34 -3.51
N PRO A 105 -11.03 5.33 -2.78
CA PRO A 105 -10.97 4.72 -1.45
C PRO A 105 -11.89 5.40 -0.43
N LEU A 106 -12.10 6.71 -0.55
CA LEU A 106 -12.98 7.46 0.34
C LEU A 106 -14.45 7.11 0.08
N ARG A 107 -14.84 6.98 -1.18
CA ARG A 107 -16.20 6.57 -1.56
C ARG A 107 -16.53 5.14 -1.13
N GLU A 108 -15.56 4.22 -1.24
CA GLU A 108 -15.76 2.81 -0.90
C GLU A 108 -15.68 2.52 0.61
N HIS A 109 -14.77 3.17 1.34
CA HIS A 109 -14.47 2.82 2.73
C HIS A 109 -14.95 3.86 3.75
N THR A 110 -15.60 4.94 3.31
CA THR A 110 -16.14 5.97 4.21
C THR A 110 -17.59 6.34 3.85
N LYS A 111 -18.30 6.94 4.81
CA LYS A 111 -19.66 7.48 4.61
C LYS A 111 -19.64 9.00 4.48
N LYS A 112 -18.55 9.56 3.97
CA LYS A 112 -18.38 11.02 3.81
C LYS A 112 -19.25 11.53 2.68
N SER A 113 -19.70 12.77 2.82
CA SER A 113 -20.40 13.49 1.74
C SER A 113 -19.44 13.82 0.60
N GLU A 114 -19.98 14.00 -0.61
CA GLU A 114 -19.16 14.36 -1.78
C GLU A 114 -18.40 15.69 -1.60
N SER A 115 -18.94 16.64 -0.84
CA SER A 115 -18.25 17.89 -0.52
C SER A 115 -17.03 17.66 0.38
N GLU A 116 -17.14 16.81 1.40
CA GLU A 116 -16.01 16.41 2.25
C GLU A 116 -14.96 15.65 1.44
N ILE A 117 -15.37 14.71 0.59
CA ILE A 117 -14.48 13.94 -0.28
C ILE A 117 -13.71 14.90 -1.19
N ARG A 118 -14.40 15.86 -1.82
CA ARG A 118 -13.77 16.87 -2.66
C ARG A 118 -12.67 17.62 -1.93
N ASN A 119 -12.95 18.10 -0.73
CA ASN A 119 -11.97 18.85 0.07
C ASN A 119 -10.73 18.00 0.37
N ILE A 120 -10.92 16.75 0.81
CA ILE A 120 -9.81 15.83 1.11
C ILE A 120 -8.99 15.52 -0.15
N VAL A 121 -9.65 15.24 -1.28
CA VAL A 121 -8.96 14.91 -2.53
C VAL A 121 -8.14 16.09 -3.04
N MET A 122 -8.69 17.30 -3.00
CA MET A 122 -7.96 18.51 -3.42
C MET A 122 -6.75 18.76 -2.52
N GLU A 123 -6.89 18.60 -1.19
CA GLU A 123 -5.77 18.68 -0.25
C GLU A 123 -4.68 17.64 -0.59
N LYS A 124 -5.04 16.38 -0.84
CA LYS A 124 -4.05 15.33 -1.16
C LYS A 124 -3.39 15.54 -2.51
N LEU A 125 -4.12 16.06 -3.50
CA LEU A 125 -3.56 16.42 -4.81
C LEU A 125 -2.56 17.57 -4.70
N ASP A 126 -2.83 18.55 -3.84
CA ASP A 126 -1.93 19.66 -3.58
C ASP A 126 -0.63 19.18 -2.90
N LEU A 127 -0.73 18.29 -1.91
CA LEU A 127 0.43 17.69 -1.24
C LEU A 127 1.37 16.92 -2.18
N VAL A 128 0.85 16.39 -3.28
CA VAL A 128 1.67 15.71 -4.32
C VAL A 128 2.03 16.61 -5.50
N GLY A 129 1.77 17.92 -5.40
CA GLY A 129 2.09 18.93 -6.40
C GLY A 129 1.29 18.77 -7.69
N MET A 130 0.02 18.39 -7.61
CA MET A 130 -0.90 18.18 -8.74
C MET A 130 -2.28 18.84 -8.54
N PRO A 131 -2.39 20.09 -8.02
CA PRO A 131 -3.68 20.69 -7.65
C PRO A 131 -4.63 20.90 -8.85
N ASN A 132 -4.08 21.08 -10.06
CA ASN A 132 -4.86 21.37 -11.27
C ASN A 132 -5.01 20.16 -12.21
N ASP A 133 -4.40 19.01 -11.91
CA ASP A 133 -4.35 17.86 -12.81
C ASP A 133 -5.44 16.82 -12.54
N GLY A 134 -6.34 17.07 -11.58
CA GLY A 134 -7.39 16.13 -11.18
C GLY A 134 -8.31 15.65 -12.32
N HIS A 135 -8.53 16.51 -13.32
CA HIS A 135 -9.39 16.21 -14.48
C HIS A 135 -8.72 15.31 -15.54
N LYS A 136 -7.39 15.21 -15.52
CA LYS A 136 -6.64 14.43 -16.51
C LYS A 136 -6.79 12.93 -16.27
N PHE A 137 -6.64 12.14 -17.33
CA PHE A 137 -6.56 10.70 -17.26
C PHE A 137 -5.10 10.24 -17.05
N PRO A 138 -4.87 9.02 -16.50
CA PRO A 138 -3.53 8.48 -16.30
C PRO A 138 -2.66 8.43 -17.57
N GLY A 139 -3.28 8.35 -18.76
CA GLY A 139 -2.61 8.38 -20.05
C GLY A 139 -2.12 9.77 -20.47
N GLU A 140 -2.66 10.84 -19.89
CA GLU A 140 -2.41 12.25 -20.29
C GLU A 140 -1.34 12.93 -19.42
N ILE A 141 -0.79 12.20 -18.44
CA ILE A 141 0.21 12.72 -17.50
C ILE A 141 1.54 12.00 -17.63
N SER A 142 2.64 12.64 -17.21
CA SER A 142 3.97 12.02 -17.23
C SER A 142 4.06 10.81 -16.28
N GLY A 143 5.02 9.92 -16.51
CA GLY A 143 5.25 8.78 -15.61
C GLY A 143 5.55 9.19 -14.16
N GLY A 144 6.24 10.32 -13.96
CA GLY A 144 6.46 10.89 -12.63
C GLY A 144 5.16 11.37 -11.97
N MET A 145 4.28 12.01 -12.73
CA MET A 145 2.94 12.41 -12.27
C MET A 145 2.06 11.21 -11.94
N ARG A 146 2.11 10.12 -12.72
CA ARG A 146 1.39 8.88 -12.41
C ARG A 146 1.77 8.31 -11.05
N LYS A 147 3.06 8.34 -10.69
CA LYS A 147 3.53 7.88 -9.38
C LYS A 147 3.00 8.76 -8.25
N ARG A 148 3.01 10.09 -8.44
CA ARG A 148 2.49 11.05 -7.46
C ARG A 148 0.97 10.94 -7.27
N ALA A 149 0.22 10.79 -8.35
CA ALA A 149 -1.21 10.51 -8.32
C ALA A 149 -1.55 9.18 -7.62
N GLY A 150 -0.77 8.12 -7.88
CA GLY A 150 -0.90 6.85 -7.17
C GLY A 150 -0.65 6.99 -5.66
N LEU A 151 0.32 7.81 -5.26
CA LEU A 151 0.60 8.11 -3.85
C LEU A 151 -0.54 8.86 -3.18
N ALA A 152 -1.11 9.88 -3.83
CA ALA A 152 -2.28 10.61 -3.32
C ALA A 152 -3.45 9.66 -3.04
N ARG A 153 -3.74 8.73 -3.96
CA ARG A 153 -4.76 7.69 -3.76
C ARG A 153 -4.44 6.77 -2.59
N ALA A 154 -3.20 6.32 -2.44
CA ALA A 154 -2.80 5.44 -1.34
C ALA A 154 -3.02 6.12 0.02
N TRP A 155 -2.71 7.42 0.13
CA TRP A 155 -2.94 8.20 1.34
C TRP A 155 -4.42 8.41 1.69
N CYS A 156 -5.28 8.57 0.68
CA CYS A 156 -6.73 8.66 0.90
C CYS A 156 -7.35 7.38 1.49
N SER A 157 -6.72 6.22 1.28
CA SER A 157 -7.22 4.93 1.79
C SER A 157 -6.97 4.73 3.29
N THR A 158 -6.06 5.49 3.89
CA THR A 158 -5.52 5.18 5.22
C THR A 158 -6.23 5.98 6.32
N ARG A 159 -6.92 5.29 7.24
CA ARG A 159 -7.71 5.94 8.31
C ARG A 159 -6.89 6.42 9.51
N ARG A 160 -5.69 5.87 9.76
CA ARG A 160 -4.71 6.34 10.76
C ARG A 160 -3.32 5.86 10.39
N SER A 161 -2.31 6.73 10.59
CA SER A 161 -0.87 6.45 10.74
C SER A 161 -0.41 5.06 10.26
N SER A 162 -0.13 4.83 8.97
CA SER A 162 0.41 3.52 8.57
C SER A 162 1.19 3.47 7.24
N CYS A 163 1.89 2.35 7.11
CA CYS A 163 2.99 2.01 6.23
C CYS A 163 2.61 1.98 4.73
N VAL A 164 3.43 2.63 3.90
CA VAL A 164 3.33 2.62 2.43
C VAL A 164 4.38 1.66 1.88
N THR A 165 3.95 0.61 1.18
CA THR A 165 4.87 -0.33 0.52
C THR A 165 5.08 0.04 -0.95
N SER A 166 6.34 0.10 -1.39
CA SER A 166 6.73 0.33 -2.79
C SER A 166 7.76 -0.72 -3.25
N ARG A 167 7.76 -1.07 -4.53
CA ARG A 167 8.60 -2.16 -5.09
C ARG A 167 10.05 -1.78 -5.43
N THR A 168 10.47 -0.51 -5.29
CA THR A 168 11.84 0.01 -5.57
C THR A 168 12.00 1.40 -4.95
N PRO A 169 13.22 1.88 -4.60
CA PRO A 169 13.42 2.99 -3.66
C PRO A 169 12.95 4.31 -4.27
N VAL A 170 11.76 4.75 -3.89
CA VAL A 170 11.35 6.15 -4.07
C VAL A 170 10.87 6.64 -2.72
N TRP A 171 11.64 7.58 -2.18
CA TRP A 171 11.44 8.24 -0.91
C TRP A 171 10.13 9.03 -0.88
N THR A 172 9.43 8.95 0.24
CA THR A 172 8.79 10.13 0.86
C THR A 172 9.17 10.13 2.34
N ARG A 173 10.05 11.06 2.68
CA ARG A 173 10.39 11.43 4.05
C ARG A 173 9.20 12.24 4.58
N CYS A 174 8.36 11.68 5.44
CA CYS A 174 7.41 12.47 6.23
C CYS A 174 8.07 12.84 7.55
N VAL A 175 8.96 13.84 7.53
CA VAL A 175 9.29 14.58 8.74
C VAL A 175 8.17 15.60 8.92
N PRO A 176 7.41 15.61 10.02
CA PRO A 176 6.50 16.73 10.29
C PRO A 176 7.33 18.01 10.42
N PRO A 177 6.90 19.15 9.85
CA PRO A 177 7.52 20.43 10.21
C PRO A 177 7.32 20.62 11.72
N THR A 178 8.43 20.92 12.41
CA THR A 178 8.44 21.40 13.80
C THR A 178 7.51 22.59 13.97
#